data_AF-A0A1H6RT71-F1
#
_entry.id   AF-A0A1H6RT71-F1
#
_cell.length_a   1.000
_cell.length_b   1.000
_cell.length_c   1.000
_cell.angle_alpha   90.00
_cell.angle_beta   90.00
_cell.angle_gamma   90.00
#
_symmetry.space_group_name_H-M   'P 1'
#
loop_
_entity.id
_entity.type
_entity.pdbx_description
1 polymer ?
#
loop_
_entity_poly.entity_id
_entity_poly.type
_entity_poly.pdbx_seq_one_letter_code
_entity_poly.pdbx_strand_id
1 'polypeptide(L)'
;MIEKWNLSMEERKIWIALGGSVLFSFLLAILVILFDTRILAGVEYLPKWTLTSVDLARQILGLLAGSLFSVATFTFATMLSIITLYTSNFSPRAIENFLLNPTSMQTLGIFLGGFIYCLASLFFMRSSEDEYVVISATIALIYALGAVFTFTRFVYTSSQYVQLEKLIHSLYEEAQEVYDNYIKRFEDFPSIKHLPDMSFMYTFDIVAAKSAYVEHIDFDTLKKIADEKEANIIVTIRVGYFVTQDEPIMEIKTNKNIEDELDDITKRVNQSLSFETEKSAMYDPDYARIKLTEVALRAVSPGINDPNTAIHVLHYKSLLEKRLAGMPGKYVIFINEDEKTAENTKDTIEKESKNNENKKKYHSSKGDKEDPKKEADEKGIDPQTDESSEEQEENKEIKTEIISSDENDKEKQDEEKDKANEKRKRVISGLKEDENNKTYEASLEDNKDTENKSKSKTTNENKYTRSVFYRYNDFAEDLHSGYWQLVFYMQKDISGVHALFDALKTISYASHLDNLGFIKEYNEYLYNMTSKNFQETFDQNIIERDYEAVKTIIEKKKAQLSE
;
A
#
# COMPACT_ATOMS: atom_id res chain seq x y z
N MET A 1 14.80 -4.33 13.47
CA MET A 1 15.66 -3.33 14.18
C MET A 1 16.53 -2.54 13.21
N ILE A 2 17.23 -3.19 12.28
CA ILE A 2 18.04 -2.52 11.25
C ILE A 2 17.15 -1.65 10.34
N GLU A 3 15.95 -2.09 9.93
CA GLU A 3 15.06 -1.27 9.08
C GLU A 3 14.51 -0.03 9.80
N LYS A 4 14.19 -0.13 11.10
CA LYS A 4 13.76 1.02 11.92
C LYS A 4 14.88 2.07 12.06
N TRP A 5 16.14 1.63 12.00
CA TRP A 5 17.29 2.52 11.85
C TRP A 5 17.30 3.17 10.46
N ASN A 6 17.03 2.39 9.41
CA ASN A 6 17.01 2.83 8.00
C ASN A 6 15.96 3.92 7.73
N LEU A 7 14.72 3.81 8.22
CA LEU A 7 13.70 4.88 8.12
C LEU A 7 14.17 6.16 8.82
N SER A 8 14.68 6.06 10.07
CA SER A 8 15.26 7.22 10.75
C SER A 8 16.49 7.80 10.02
N MET A 9 17.16 7.00 9.19
CA MET A 9 18.28 7.42 8.36
C MET A 9 17.81 8.11 7.08
N GLU A 10 16.63 7.84 6.55
CA GLU A 10 16.01 8.61 5.45
C GLU A 10 15.79 10.07 5.87
N GLU A 11 15.03 10.30 6.95
CA GLU A 11 14.82 11.63 7.54
C GLU A 11 16.16 12.34 7.84
N ARG A 12 17.11 11.61 8.45
CA ARG A 12 18.45 12.16 8.75
C ARG A 12 19.22 12.53 7.49
N LYS A 13 19.20 11.74 6.40
CA LYS A 13 19.89 12.07 5.13
C LYS A 13 19.47 13.45 4.61
N ILE A 14 18.21 13.82 4.79
CA ILE A 14 17.62 15.08 4.29
C ILE A 14 18.08 16.27 5.13
N TRP A 15 17.99 16.18 6.46
CA TRP A 15 18.53 17.21 7.36
C TRP A 15 20.07 17.31 7.27
N ILE A 16 20.76 16.20 7.01
CA ILE A 16 22.20 16.16 6.71
C ILE A 16 22.50 16.82 5.35
N ALA A 17 21.65 16.69 4.34
CA ALA A 17 21.83 17.38 3.07
C ALA A 17 21.69 18.91 3.23
N LEU A 18 20.61 19.38 3.85
CA LEU A 18 20.39 20.81 4.08
C LEU A 18 21.46 21.42 5.01
N GLY A 19 21.67 20.82 6.17
CA GLY A 19 22.68 21.26 7.14
C GLY A 19 24.11 21.13 6.61
N GLY A 20 24.37 20.09 5.81
CA GLY A 20 25.65 19.86 5.13
C GLY A 20 25.97 20.90 4.07
N SER A 21 25.00 21.33 3.26
CA SER A 21 25.18 22.43 2.31
C SER A 21 25.48 23.76 3.01
N VAL A 22 24.81 24.05 4.13
CA VAL A 22 25.08 25.25 4.95
C VAL A 22 26.46 25.18 5.60
N LEU A 23 26.81 24.06 6.23
CA LEU A 23 28.11 23.85 6.87
C LEU A 23 29.27 23.90 5.85
N PHE A 24 29.10 23.26 4.68
CA PHE A 24 30.07 23.32 3.59
C PHE A 24 30.30 24.77 3.13
N SER A 25 29.22 25.54 2.95
CA SER A 25 29.32 26.93 2.48
C SER A 25 29.94 27.87 3.53
N PHE A 26 29.73 27.59 4.82
CA PHE A 26 30.40 28.27 5.93
C PHE A 26 31.91 27.93 6.00
N LEU A 27 32.27 26.65 5.84
CA LEU A 27 33.67 26.21 5.76
C LEU A 27 34.38 26.76 4.52
N LEU A 28 33.68 26.84 3.38
CA LEU A 28 34.15 27.49 2.16
C LEU A 28 34.42 28.98 2.38
N ALA A 29 33.53 29.69 3.09
CA ALA A 29 33.76 31.08 3.46
C ALA A 29 35.02 31.21 4.32
N ILE A 30 35.19 30.39 5.36
CA ILE A 30 36.40 30.40 6.21
C ILE A 30 37.67 30.15 5.38
N LEU A 31 37.65 29.19 4.45
CA LEU A 31 38.77 28.89 3.57
C LEU A 31 39.12 30.10 2.69
N VAL A 32 38.13 30.70 2.05
CA VAL A 32 38.31 31.87 1.18
C VAL A 32 38.78 33.10 1.98
N ILE A 33 38.23 33.34 3.17
CA ILE A 33 38.70 34.40 4.08
C ILE A 33 40.17 34.17 4.49
N LEU A 34 40.57 32.93 4.79
CA LEU A 34 41.96 32.61 5.09
C LEU A 34 42.89 32.80 3.87
N PHE A 35 42.40 32.56 2.66
CA PHE A 35 43.12 32.84 1.43
C PHE A 35 43.30 34.36 1.23
N ASP A 36 42.19 35.12 1.21
CA ASP A 36 42.14 36.58 1.06
C ASP A 36 42.99 37.31 2.13
N THR A 37 43.09 36.77 3.36
CA THR A 37 43.80 37.45 4.48
C THR A 37 45.23 36.99 4.75
N ARG A 38 45.70 35.86 4.19
CA ARG A 38 47.06 35.34 4.47
C ARG A 38 47.92 34.99 3.26
N ILE A 39 47.35 34.87 2.06
CA ILE A 39 48.05 34.27 0.90
C ILE A 39 48.28 35.30 -0.21
N LEU A 40 48.75 36.51 0.14
CA LEU A 40 49.08 37.56 -0.84
C LEU A 40 50.04 37.07 -1.94
N ALA A 41 51.03 36.25 -1.61
CA ALA A 41 51.99 35.68 -2.56
C ALA A 41 51.38 34.66 -3.55
N GLY A 42 50.15 34.19 -3.34
CA GLY A 42 49.42 33.36 -4.29
C GLY A 42 48.59 34.16 -5.31
N VAL A 43 48.32 35.44 -5.02
CA VAL A 43 47.42 36.30 -5.81
C VAL A 43 48.00 36.62 -7.20
N GLU A 44 49.33 36.70 -7.33
CA GLU A 44 50.00 37.00 -8.61
C GLU A 44 49.80 35.91 -9.69
N TYR A 45 49.48 34.67 -9.29
CA TYR A 45 49.23 33.56 -10.19
C TYR A 45 47.76 33.45 -10.65
N LEU A 46 46.86 34.22 -10.04
CA LEU A 46 45.44 34.21 -10.39
C LEU A 46 45.14 35.13 -11.58
N PRO A 47 44.21 34.74 -12.48
CA PRO A 47 43.78 35.63 -13.56
C PRO A 47 43.18 36.92 -13.00
N LYS A 48 43.61 38.08 -13.54
CA LYS A 48 43.19 39.41 -13.02
C LYS A 48 41.67 39.66 -13.01
N TRP A 49 40.88 38.88 -13.75
CA TRP A 49 39.41 38.95 -13.72
C TRP A 49 38.77 38.27 -12.49
N THR A 50 39.53 37.48 -11.73
CA THR A 50 39.08 36.80 -10.50
C THR A 50 39.28 37.64 -9.23
N LEU A 51 39.85 38.84 -9.36
CA LEU A 51 40.26 39.69 -8.24
C LEU A 51 39.46 40.99 -8.27
N THR A 52 38.78 41.30 -7.17
CA THR A 52 37.86 42.44 -7.04
C THR A 52 38.29 43.32 -5.87
N SER A 53 38.11 44.64 -5.93
CA SER A 53 38.37 45.53 -4.79
C SER A 53 37.39 45.27 -3.64
N VAL A 54 37.83 45.51 -2.39
CA VAL A 54 37.04 45.24 -1.18
C VAL A 54 35.63 45.86 -1.22
N ASP A 55 35.46 47.10 -1.68
CA ASP A 55 34.14 47.74 -1.68
C ASP A 55 33.20 47.25 -2.78
N LEU A 56 33.72 46.91 -3.96
CA LEU A 56 32.91 46.25 -5.00
C LEU A 56 32.55 44.82 -4.56
N ALA A 57 33.46 44.13 -3.87
CA ALA A 57 33.20 42.83 -3.27
C ALA A 57 32.09 42.90 -2.21
N ARG A 58 32.11 43.91 -1.33
CA ARG A 58 31.03 44.16 -0.34
C ARG A 58 29.68 44.41 -1.00
N GLN A 59 29.63 45.22 -2.06
CA GLN A 59 28.40 45.49 -2.80
C GLN A 59 27.83 44.21 -3.43
N ILE A 60 28.67 43.41 -4.08
CA ILE A 60 28.28 42.12 -4.68
C ILE A 60 27.81 41.13 -3.60
N LEU A 61 28.58 40.93 -2.54
CA LEU A 61 28.24 40.02 -1.43
C LEU A 61 26.95 40.45 -0.70
N GLY A 62 26.73 41.74 -0.50
CA GLY A 62 25.50 42.26 0.12
C GLY A 62 24.26 42.06 -0.75
N LEU A 63 24.37 42.33 -2.05
CA LEU A 63 23.30 42.09 -3.03
C LEU A 63 22.97 40.60 -3.14
N LEU A 64 23.99 39.74 -3.20
CA LEU A 64 23.83 38.28 -3.26
C LEU A 64 23.28 37.69 -1.95
N ALA A 65 23.66 38.21 -0.78
CA ALA A 65 23.05 37.80 0.49
C ALA A 65 21.52 38.07 0.49
N GLY A 66 21.11 39.27 0.07
CA GLY A 66 19.70 39.64 -0.02
C GLY A 66 18.90 38.79 -1.01
N SER A 67 19.46 38.53 -2.20
CA SER A 67 18.78 37.74 -3.23
C SER A 67 18.71 36.25 -2.87
N LEU A 68 19.79 35.65 -2.38
CA LEU A 68 19.82 34.24 -1.98
C LEU A 68 18.89 33.96 -0.80
N PHE A 69 18.80 34.86 0.19
CA PHE A 69 17.84 34.73 1.29
C PHE A 69 16.37 34.87 0.80
N SER A 70 16.12 35.77 -0.15
CA SER A 70 14.80 35.94 -0.76
C SER A 70 14.38 34.70 -1.55
N VAL A 71 15.28 34.11 -2.34
CA VAL A 71 15.02 32.88 -3.11
C VAL A 71 14.88 31.67 -2.18
N ALA A 72 15.65 31.57 -1.09
CA ALA A 72 15.45 30.56 -0.04
C ALA A 72 14.04 30.65 0.56
N THR A 73 13.60 31.86 0.92
CA THR A 73 12.27 32.13 1.49
C THR A 73 11.15 31.76 0.51
N PHE A 74 11.29 32.14 -0.77
CA PHE A 74 10.34 31.78 -1.83
C PHE A 74 10.29 30.26 -2.09
N THR A 75 11.44 29.59 -2.05
CA THR A 75 11.55 28.13 -2.21
C THR A 75 10.81 27.40 -1.09
N PHE A 76 11.02 27.81 0.17
CA PHE A 76 10.32 27.28 1.33
C PHE A 76 8.80 27.55 1.29
N ALA A 77 8.39 28.76 0.89
CA ALA A 77 6.97 29.08 0.71
C ALA A 77 6.32 28.24 -0.40
N THR A 78 7.05 27.95 -1.48
CA THR A 78 6.59 27.08 -2.57
C THR A 78 6.48 25.62 -2.13
N MET A 79 7.44 25.11 -1.34
CA MET A 79 7.33 23.79 -0.70
C MET A 79 6.07 23.69 0.15
N LEU A 80 5.83 24.67 1.04
CA LEU A 80 4.66 24.70 1.91
C LEU A 80 3.34 24.83 1.13
N SER A 81 3.34 25.59 0.03
CA SER A 81 2.21 25.70 -0.89
C SER A 81 1.90 24.35 -1.58
N ILE A 82 2.92 23.62 -2.05
CA ILE A 82 2.74 22.29 -2.64
C ILE A 82 2.25 21.28 -1.58
N ILE A 83 2.81 21.29 -0.36
CA ILE A 83 2.32 20.46 0.75
C ILE A 83 0.84 20.77 1.03
N THR A 84 0.44 22.04 1.02
CA THR A 84 -0.96 22.47 1.23
C THR A 84 -1.87 22.04 0.07
N LEU A 85 -1.41 22.17 -1.18
CA LEU A 85 -2.12 21.71 -2.37
C LEU A 85 -2.33 20.19 -2.33
N TYR A 86 -1.29 19.43 -1.98
CA TYR A 86 -1.40 17.99 -1.81
C TYR A 86 -2.32 17.64 -0.63
N THR A 87 -2.21 18.31 0.53
CA THR A 87 -3.03 18.00 1.74
C THR A 87 -4.50 18.37 1.57
N SER A 88 -4.83 19.24 0.62
CA SER A 88 -6.22 19.57 0.25
C SER A 88 -6.78 18.66 -0.85
N ASN A 89 -5.96 18.22 -1.81
CA ASN A 89 -6.40 17.35 -2.92
C ASN A 89 -6.22 15.85 -2.67
N PHE A 90 -5.42 15.44 -1.67
CA PHE A 90 -5.12 14.06 -1.32
C PHE A 90 -5.27 13.81 0.20
N SER A 91 -5.16 12.54 0.58
CA SER A 91 -4.92 12.18 1.98
C SER A 91 -3.50 12.58 2.41
N PRO A 92 -3.29 13.05 3.66
CA PRO A 92 -1.97 13.22 4.26
C PRO A 92 -1.01 12.03 4.07
N ARG A 93 -1.57 10.80 4.06
CA ARG A 93 -0.84 9.52 3.94
C ARG A 93 -0.16 9.31 2.57
N ALA A 94 -0.49 10.12 1.57
CA ALA A 94 0.13 10.11 0.25
C ALA A 94 1.32 11.11 0.13
N ILE A 95 1.59 11.92 1.16
CA ILE A 95 2.43 13.13 1.07
C ILE A 95 3.76 12.97 1.80
N GLU A 96 3.90 11.94 2.64
CA GLU A 96 5.10 11.63 3.43
C GLU A 96 6.38 11.64 2.56
N ASN A 97 6.34 10.96 1.41
CA ASN A 97 7.44 10.90 0.45
C ASN A 97 7.76 12.25 -0.25
N PHE A 98 6.85 13.23 -0.25
CA PHE A 98 7.07 14.56 -0.86
C PHE A 98 7.91 15.48 0.04
N LEU A 99 7.57 15.53 1.34
CA LEU A 99 8.34 16.27 2.35
C LEU A 99 9.81 15.84 2.38
N LEU A 100 10.04 14.56 2.11
CA LEU A 100 11.34 13.90 2.16
C LEU A 100 12.19 14.09 0.87
N ASN A 101 11.75 14.90 -0.10
CA ASN A 101 12.44 14.96 -1.39
C ASN A 101 13.86 15.59 -1.32
N PRO A 102 14.92 14.85 -1.70
CA PRO A 102 16.29 15.33 -1.57
C PRO A 102 16.62 16.50 -2.51
N THR A 103 16.01 16.59 -3.70
CA THR A 103 16.30 17.70 -4.65
C THR A 103 15.82 19.03 -4.08
N SER A 104 14.62 19.05 -3.50
CA SER A 104 14.03 20.25 -2.90
C SER A 104 14.85 20.74 -1.72
N MET A 105 15.19 19.84 -0.78
CA MET A 105 15.93 20.19 0.45
C MET A 105 17.40 20.53 0.18
N GLN A 106 18.06 19.89 -0.78
CA GLN A 106 19.39 20.31 -1.26
C GLN A 106 19.36 21.73 -1.84
N THR A 107 18.33 22.07 -2.61
CA THR A 107 18.20 23.39 -3.23
C THR A 107 18.03 24.49 -2.18
N LEU A 108 17.18 24.26 -1.17
CA LEU A 108 17.06 25.18 -0.01
C LEU A 108 18.37 25.28 0.79
N GLY A 109 19.07 24.17 1.01
CA GLY A 109 20.37 24.12 1.66
C GLY A 109 21.46 24.90 0.91
N ILE A 110 21.42 24.93 -0.42
CA ILE A 110 22.33 25.73 -1.26
C ILE A 110 21.99 27.22 -1.17
N PHE A 111 20.73 27.64 -1.20
CA PHE A 111 20.40 29.06 -1.05
C PHE A 111 20.74 29.60 0.35
N LEU A 112 20.42 28.84 1.40
CA LEU A 112 20.81 29.18 2.77
C LEU A 112 22.34 29.14 2.95
N GLY A 113 23.01 28.17 2.33
CA GLY A 113 24.47 28.06 2.34
C GLY A 113 25.15 29.25 1.67
N GLY A 114 24.69 29.66 0.48
CA GLY A 114 25.20 30.83 -0.24
C GLY A 114 24.95 32.15 0.52
N PHE A 115 23.78 32.29 1.15
CA PHE A 115 23.50 33.40 2.06
C PHE A 115 24.48 33.46 3.25
N ILE A 116 24.71 32.32 3.92
CA ILE A 116 25.67 32.21 5.03
C ILE A 116 27.11 32.45 4.55
N TYR A 117 27.48 31.98 3.36
CA TYR A 117 28.78 32.28 2.74
C TYR A 117 28.97 33.80 2.55
N CYS A 118 27.94 34.48 2.02
CA CYS A 118 27.99 35.93 1.80
C CYS A 118 28.08 36.70 3.13
N LEU A 119 27.27 36.35 4.13
CA LEU A 119 27.32 36.97 5.45
C LEU A 119 28.66 36.74 6.17
N ALA A 120 29.20 35.52 6.14
CA ALA A 120 30.49 35.21 6.73
C ALA A 120 31.62 36.01 6.05
N SER A 121 31.62 36.05 4.71
CA SER A 121 32.59 36.83 3.93
C SER A 121 32.52 38.32 4.28
N LEU A 122 31.31 38.91 4.35
CA LEU A 122 31.10 40.30 4.75
C LEU A 122 31.58 40.58 6.19
N PHE A 123 31.27 39.69 7.14
CA PHE A 123 31.57 39.89 8.57
C PHE A 123 33.08 39.94 8.86
N PHE A 124 33.88 39.13 8.14
CA PHE A 124 35.34 39.12 8.31
C PHE A 124 36.08 40.12 7.41
N MET A 125 35.42 40.73 6.42
CA MET A 125 36.01 41.70 5.48
C MET A 125 36.19 43.08 6.11
N ARG A 126 37.31 43.26 6.83
CA ARG A 126 37.71 44.51 7.50
C ARG A 126 37.91 45.66 6.50
N SER A 127 37.64 46.88 6.96
CA SER A 127 38.09 48.10 6.26
C SER A 127 39.55 48.36 6.61
N SER A 128 40.44 48.18 5.63
CA SER A 128 41.83 48.60 5.67
C SER A 128 42.21 49.17 4.30
N GLU A 129 42.88 50.31 4.31
CA GLU A 129 43.16 51.25 3.22
C GLU A 129 43.29 50.61 1.82
N ASP A 130 42.27 50.86 1.00
CA ASP A 130 42.10 50.96 -0.47
C ASP A 130 42.87 50.07 -1.49
N GLU A 131 43.98 49.42 -1.15
CA GLU A 131 44.81 48.66 -2.11
C GLU A 131 44.57 47.14 -2.14
N TYR A 132 43.70 46.61 -1.27
CA TYR A 132 43.45 45.16 -1.19
C TYR A 132 42.43 44.67 -2.23
N VAL A 133 42.80 43.59 -2.94
CA VAL A 133 41.93 42.83 -3.84
C VAL A 133 41.65 41.44 -3.27
N VAL A 134 40.46 40.91 -3.54
CA VAL A 134 39.90 39.70 -2.94
C VAL A 134 39.23 38.79 -3.99
N ILE A 135 39.23 37.48 -3.73
CA ILE A 135 38.55 36.46 -4.57
C ILE A 135 37.12 36.15 -4.08
N SER A 136 36.78 36.51 -2.85
CA SER A 136 35.50 36.18 -2.20
C SER A 136 34.25 36.57 -2.99
N ALA A 137 34.28 37.67 -3.73
CA ALA A 137 33.20 38.09 -4.62
C ALA A 137 33.09 37.23 -5.89
N THR A 138 34.20 36.81 -6.50
CA THR A 138 34.20 35.92 -7.67
C THR A 138 33.69 34.52 -7.28
N ILE A 139 34.06 34.01 -6.11
CA ILE A 139 33.50 32.77 -5.57
C ILE A 139 31.99 32.93 -5.29
N ALA A 140 31.53 34.08 -4.77
CA ALA A 140 30.09 34.34 -4.61
C ALA A 140 29.33 34.36 -5.94
N LEU A 141 29.91 34.92 -7.01
CA LEU A 141 29.31 34.94 -8.35
C LEU A 141 29.23 33.53 -8.95
N ILE A 142 30.27 32.71 -8.80
CA ILE A 142 30.26 31.29 -9.22
C ILE A 142 29.20 30.51 -8.43
N TYR A 143 29.10 30.74 -7.11
CA TYR A 143 28.07 30.16 -6.27
C TYR A 143 26.66 30.58 -6.73
N ALA A 144 26.46 31.86 -7.06
CA ALA A 144 25.18 32.39 -7.53
C ALA A 144 24.77 31.79 -8.89
N LEU A 145 25.70 31.56 -9.81
CA LEU A 145 25.43 30.84 -11.07
C LEU A 145 25.01 29.38 -10.81
N GLY A 146 25.67 28.69 -9.87
CA GLY A 146 25.26 27.37 -9.41
C GLY A 146 23.86 27.38 -8.77
N ALA A 147 23.56 28.40 -7.97
CA ALA A 147 22.26 28.61 -7.35
C ALA A 147 21.14 28.81 -8.41
N VAL A 148 21.38 29.57 -9.47
CA VAL A 148 20.43 29.72 -10.59
C VAL A 148 20.15 28.37 -11.24
N PHE A 149 21.17 27.55 -11.50
CA PHE A 149 20.96 26.20 -12.05
C PHE A 149 20.13 25.30 -11.12
N THR A 150 20.40 25.32 -9.81
CA THR A 150 19.57 24.57 -8.84
C THR A 150 18.16 25.11 -8.71
N PHE A 151 17.96 26.43 -8.87
CA PHE A 151 16.62 27.02 -8.90
C PHE A 151 15.82 26.56 -10.12
N THR A 152 16.41 26.57 -11.31
CA THR A 152 15.77 26.03 -12.53
C THR A 152 15.44 24.54 -12.37
N ARG A 153 16.33 23.75 -11.77
CA ARG A 153 16.06 22.34 -11.44
C ARG A 153 14.89 22.21 -10.46
N PHE A 154 14.85 22.99 -9.38
CA PHE A 154 13.76 22.99 -8.42
C PHE A 154 12.41 23.34 -9.08
N VAL A 155 12.34 24.41 -9.89
CA VAL A 155 11.10 24.80 -10.58
C VAL A 155 10.61 23.69 -11.52
N TYR A 156 11.50 23.07 -12.30
CA TYR A 156 11.16 21.92 -13.14
C TYR A 156 10.64 20.74 -12.30
N THR A 157 11.38 20.36 -11.25
CA THR A 157 11.04 19.26 -10.34
C THR A 157 9.70 19.49 -9.63
N SER A 158 9.43 20.69 -9.10
CA SER A 158 8.14 21.07 -8.53
C SER A 158 7.00 20.99 -9.54
N SER A 159 7.22 21.40 -10.79
CA SER A 159 6.22 21.29 -11.86
C SER A 159 5.88 19.83 -12.21
N GLN A 160 6.85 18.90 -12.10
CA GLN A 160 6.57 17.47 -12.29
C GLN A 160 5.76 16.86 -11.14
N TYR A 161 5.84 17.40 -9.92
CA TYR A 161 5.09 16.85 -8.78
C TYR A 161 3.59 17.18 -8.81
N VAL A 162 3.19 18.34 -9.33
CA VAL A 162 1.75 18.69 -9.48
C VAL A 162 0.99 17.72 -10.41
N GLN A 163 1.68 16.84 -11.14
CA GLN A 163 1.09 15.82 -12.00
C GLN A 163 0.56 14.63 -11.18
N LEU A 164 -0.74 14.70 -10.88
CA LEU A 164 -1.59 13.66 -10.26
C LEU A 164 -1.25 12.21 -10.66
N GLU A 165 -1.09 11.96 -11.96
CA GLU A 165 -0.78 10.64 -12.52
C GLU A 165 0.51 10.04 -11.94
N LYS A 166 1.54 10.87 -11.67
CA LYS A 166 2.82 10.41 -11.13
C LYS A 166 2.74 10.07 -9.65
N LEU A 167 1.85 10.73 -8.89
CA LEU A 167 1.55 10.31 -7.53
C LEU A 167 0.85 8.96 -7.52
N ILE A 168 -0.17 8.76 -8.37
CA ILE A 168 -0.90 7.49 -8.49
C ILE A 168 0.04 6.36 -8.89
N HIS A 169 0.91 6.59 -9.89
CA HIS A 169 1.89 5.59 -10.33
C HIS A 169 2.91 5.24 -9.24
N SER A 170 3.47 6.25 -8.55
CA SER A 170 4.41 6.05 -7.44
C SER A 170 3.79 5.28 -6.26
N LEU A 171 2.54 5.59 -5.90
CA LEU A 171 1.79 4.83 -4.88
C LEU A 171 1.49 3.39 -5.33
N TYR A 172 1.26 3.18 -6.63
CA TYR A 172 1.12 1.83 -7.18
C TYR A 172 2.45 1.06 -7.16
N GLU A 173 3.58 1.68 -7.51
CA GLU A 173 4.91 1.05 -7.46
C GLU A 173 5.28 0.68 -6.01
N GLU A 174 5.09 1.58 -5.04
CA GLU A 174 5.28 1.33 -3.60
C GLU A 174 4.42 0.14 -3.14
N ALA A 175 3.12 0.16 -3.47
CA ALA A 175 2.21 -0.93 -3.12
C ALA A 175 2.54 -2.24 -3.84
N GLN A 176 3.05 -2.20 -5.08
CA GLN A 176 3.44 -3.40 -5.81
C GLN A 176 4.63 -4.09 -5.15
N GLU A 177 5.64 -3.35 -4.69
CA GLU A 177 6.77 -3.92 -3.95
C GLU A 177 6.33 -4.54 -2.62
N VAL A 178 5.40 -3.91 -1.89
CA VAL A 178 4.81 -4.48 -0.66
C VAL A 178 4.05 -5.79 -0.97
N TYR A 179 3.21 -5.79 -2.01
CA TYR A 179 2.46 -6.99 -2.42
C TYR A 179 3.39 -8.12 -2.86
N ASP A 180 4.42 -7.84 -3.65
CA ASP A 180 5.33 -8.86 -4.19
C ASP A 180 6.21 -9.46 -3.08
N ASN A 181 6.68 -8.64 -2.13
CA ASN A 181 7.38 -9.12 -0.93
C ASN A 181 6.45 -9.91 0.01
N TYR A 182 5.18 -9.52 0.14
CA TYR A 182 4.19 -10.25 0.94
C TYR A 182 3.88 -11.63 0.34
N ILE A 183 3.59 -11.70 -0.96
CA ILE A 183 3.30 -12.97 -1.65
C ILE A 183 4.48 -13.93 -1.53
N LYS A 184 5.68 -13.43 -1.83
CA LYS A 184 6.94 -14.19 -1.74
C LYS A 184 7.26 -14.72 -0.34
N ARG A 185 6.78 -14.05 0.72
CA ARG A 185 6.95 -14.53 2.11
C ARG A 185 6.19 -15.82 2.39
N PHE A 186 5.15 -16.13 1.62
CA PHE A 186 4.25 -17.26 1.87
C PHE A 186 4.15 -18.27 0.70
N GLU A 187 4.78 -18.01 -0.46
CA GLU A 187 4.64 -18.86 -1.66
C GLU A 187 5.17 -20.30 -1.50
N ASP A 188 6.23 -20.50 -0.70
CA ASP A 188 6.84 -21.81 -0.42
C ASP A 188 6.11 -22.64 0.66
N PHE A 189 5.00 -22.14 1.23
CA PHE A 189 4.32 -22.76 2.38
C PHE A 189 2.93 -23.32 2.02
N PRO A 190 2.53 -24.50 2.55
CA PRO A 190 1.24 -25.10 2.26
C PRO A 190 0.07 -24.26 2.78
N SER A 191 -0.98 -24.15 1.97
CA SER A 191 -2.16 -23.30 2.20
C SER A 191 -3.45 -24.11 2.34
N ILE A 192 -4.38 -23.68 3.20
CA ILE A 192 -5.70 -24.30 3.39
C ILE A 192 -6.82 -23.25 3.48
N LYS A 193 -8.04 -23.62 3.03
CA LYS A 193 -9.25 -22.76 3.05
C LYS A 193 -9.83 -22.52 4.45
N HIS A 194 -9.79 -23.57 5.26
CA HIS A 194 -10.38 -23.62 6.58
C HIS A 194 -9.38 -24.31 7.49
N LEU A 195 -9.32 -23.91 8.75
CA LEU A 195 -8.55 -24.64 9.76
C LEU A 195 -9.09 -26.09 9.85
N PRO A 196 -8.22 -27.09 10.03
CA PRO A 196 -8.66 -28.46 10.26
C PRO A 196 -9.46 -28.54 11.57
N ASP A 197 -10.39 -29.48 11.65
CA ASP A 197 -11.00 -29.87 12.92
C ASP A 197 -9.90 -30.51 13.80
N MET A 198 -9.66 -29.93 14.98
CA MET A 198 -8.46 -30.15 15.78
C MET A 198 -8.86 -30.49 17.22
N SER A 199 -8.99 -31.79 17.50
CA SER A 199 -9.28 -32.27 18.85
C SER A 199 -8.01 -32.27 19.71
N PHE A 200 -7.91 -31.28 20.59
CA PHE A 200 -6.87 -31.16 21.61
C PHE A 200 -7.49 -31.10 23.00
N MET A 201 -6.79 -31.64 24.01
CA MET A 201 -7.27 -31.65 25.40
C MET A 201 -7.33 -30.25 26.02
N TYR A 202 -6.46 -29.34 25.59
CA TYR A 202 -6.37 -27.97 26.11
C TYR A 202 -6.30 -26.94 24.97
N THR A 203 -6.89 -25.77 25.22
CA THR A 203 -6.73 -24.54 24.43
C THR A 203 -6.41 -23.41 25.40
N PHE A 204 -5.37 -22.63 25.09
CA PHE A 204 -4.94 -21.48 25.87
C PHE A 204 -4.85 -20.24 24.99
N ASP A 205 -5.46 -19.13 25.41
CA ASP A 205 -5.39 -17.86 24.70
C ASP A 205 -4.12 -17.10 25.11
N ILE A 206 -3.41 -16.57 24.13
CA ILE A 206 -2.28 -15.66 24.33
C ILE A 206 -2.74 -14.23 24.06
N VAL A 207 -2.51 -13.34 25.01
CA VAL A 207 -2.97 -11.94 24.95
C VAL A 207 -1.86 -10.96 24.55
N ALA A 208 -2.22 -9.83 23.95
CA ALA A 208 -1.29 -8.76 23.58
C ALA A 208 -0.81 -7.96 24.81
N ALA A 209 0.50 -7.79 24.93
CA ALA A 209 1.14 -7.12 26.07
C ALA A 209 1.02 -5.57 26.06
N LYS A 210 0.43 -4.97 25.01
CA LYS A 210 0.18 -3.53 24.88
C LYS A 210 -0.77 -3.22 23.72
N SER A 211 -1.46 -2.07 23.79
CA SER A 211 -2.24 -1.54 22.66
C SER A 211 -1.35 -0.90 21.60
N ALA A 212 -1.38 -1.39 20.35
CA ALA A 212 -0.54 -0.92 19.24
C ALA A 212 -0.98 -1.52 17.88
N TYR A 213 -0.44 -1.01 16.77
CA TYR A 213 -0.47 -1.71 15.48
C TYR A 213 0.60 -2.81 15.42
N VAL A 214 0.28 -3.95 14.80
CA VAL A 214 1.20 -5.08 14.58
C VAL A 214 2.08 -4.81 13.35
N GLU A 215 3.38 -4.59 13.56
CA GLU A 215 4.39 -4.28 12.52
C GLU A 215 4.93 -5.54 11.84
N HIS A 216 5.16 -6.60 12.60
CA HIS A 216 5.80 -7.83 12.12
C HIS A 216 5.48 -9.03 13.02
N ILE A 217 5.44 -10.23 12.44
CA ILE A 217 5.25 -11.51 13.15
C ILE A 217 6.42 -12.46 12.82
N ASP A 218 7.23 -12.84 13.81
CA ASP A 218 8.31 -13.82 13.66
C ASP A 218 7.77 -15.26 13.75
N PHE A 219 7.42 -15.81 12.59
CA PHE A 219 6.96 -17.19 12.45
C PHE A 219 8.05 -18.24 12.77
N ASP A 220 9.34 -17.90 12.76
CA ASP A 220 10.42 -18.83 13.15
C ASP A 220 10.55 -18.96 14.67
N THR A 221 10.17 -17.95 15.43
CA THR A 221 10.00 -18.06 16.89
C THR A 221 8.70 -18.79 17.24
N LEU A 222 7.60 -18.53 16.53
CA LEU A 222 6.34 -19.25 16.75
C LEU A 222 6.44 -20.75 16.45
N LYS A 223 7.14 -21.15 15.36
CA LYS A 223 7.41 -22.57 15.05
C LYS A 223 8.07 -23.29 16.23
N LYS A 224 9.16 -22.75 16.77
CA LYS A 224 9.89 -23.34 17.91
C LYS A 224 9.00 -23.53 19.14
N ILE A 225 8.07 -22.61 19.41
CA ILE A 225 7.11 -22.74 20.51
C ILE A 225 6.12 -23.88 20.24
N ALA A 226 5.63 -24.01 19.00
CA ALA A 226 4.77 -25.10 18.56
C ALA A 226 5.47 -26.49 18.69
N ASP A 227 6.74 -26.57 18.33
CA ASP A 227 7.59 -27.75 18.52
C ASP A 227 7.77 -28.11 20.00
N GLU A 228 8.30 -27.18 20.80
CA GLU A 228 8.63 -27.39 22.23
C GLU A 228 7.42 -27.83 23.06
N LYS A 229 6.25 -27.25 22.79
CA LYS A 229 5.00 -27.50 23.54
C LYS A 229 4.11 -28.57 22.89
N GLU A 230 4.58 -29.17 21.80
CA GLU A 230 3.84 -30.14 20.98
C GLU A 230 2.42 -29.66 20.67
N ALA A 231 2.33 -28.41 20.22
CA ALA A 231 1.12 -27.61 20.16
C ALA A 231 0.89 -27.06 18.75
N ASN A 232 -0.36 -26.85 18.39
CA ASN A 232 -0.73 -26.06 17.21
C ASN A 232 -1.05 -24.62 17.64
N ILE A 233 -0.48 -23.64 16.95
CA ILE A 233 -0.69 -22.22 17.23
C ILE A 233 -1.55 -21.63 16.10
N ILE A 234 -2.67 -21.00 16.44
CA ILE A 234 -3.55 -20.30 15.50
C ILE A 234 -3.38 -18.80 15.72
N VAL A 235 -2.84 -18.09 14.75
CA VAL A 235 -2.67 -16.63 14.79
C VAL A 235 -3.93 -15.96 14.24
N THR A 236 -4.66 -15.23 15.08
CA THR A 236 -5.96 -14.62 14.73
C THR A 236 -5.80 -13.25 14.06
N ILE A 237 -4.77 -12.50 14.50
CA ILE A 237 -4.35 -11.20 13.99
C ILE A 237 -3.64 -11.28 12.62
N ARG A 238 -3.65 -10.17 11.88
CA ARG A 238 -2.80 -9.93 10.70
C ARG A 238 -1.78 -8.83 11.00
N VAL A 239 -0.70 -8.76 10.20
CA VAL A 239 0.14 -7.54 10.13
C VAL A 239 -0.76 -6.35 9.75
N GLY A 240 -0.51 -5.18 10.34
CA GLY A 240 -1.33 -3.99 10.13
C GLY A 240 -2.59 -3.89 10.99
N TYR A 241 -2.98 -4.94 11.72
CA TYR A 241 -4.10 -4.85 12.66
C TYR A 241 -3.72 -4.00 13.88
N PHE A 242 -4.69 -3.26 14.43
CA PHE A 242 -4.57 -2.64 15.76
C PHE A 242 -5.07 -3.64 16.79
N VAL A 243 -4.27 -3.90 17.82
CA VAL A 243 -4.67 -4.69 18.99
C VAL A 243 -4.70 -3.82 20.23
N THR A 244 -5.50 -4.21 21.22
CA THR A 244 -5.54 -3.64 22.55
C THR A 244 -4.77 -4.49 23.56
N GLN A 245 -4.29 -3.90 24.64
CA GLN A 245 -3.69 -4.66 25.74
C GLN A 245 -4.71 -5.67 26.30
N ASP A 246 -4.23 -6.87 26.63
CA ASP A 246 -5.01 -7.98 27.18
C ASP A 246 -6.03 -8.60 26.18
N GLU A 247 -5.95 -8.24 24.89
CA GLU A 247 -6.73 -8.83 23.79
C GLU A 247 -6.14 -10.17 23.30
N PRO A 248 -6.95 -11.24 23.11
CA PRO A 248 -6.48 -12.51 22.55
C PRO A 248 -6.00 -12.39 21.09
N ILE A 249 -4.72 -12.70 20.87
CA ILE A 249 -4.02 -12.57 19.57
C ILE A 249 -3.61 -13.91 18.94
N MET A 250 -3.51 -14.97 19.74
CA MET A 250 -3.23 -16.33 19.27
C MET A 250 -3.90 -17.37 20.18
N GLU A 251 -4.40 -18.46 19.61
CA GLU A 251 -4.83 -19.65 20.35
C GLU A 251 -3.70 -20.70 20.31
N ILE A 252 -3.34 -21.30 21.45
CA ILE A 252 -2.43 -22.46 21.53
C ILE A 252 -3.23 -23.70 21.90
N LYS A 253 -3.24 -24.70 21.02
CA LYS A 253 -3.98 -25.96 21.20
C LYS A 253 -3.00 -27.12 21.38
N THR A 254 -3.12 -27.84 22.49
CA THR A 254 -2.15 -28.89 22.86
C THR A 254 -2.79 -29.98 23.72
N ASN A 255 -2.16 -31.15 23.75
CA ASN A 255 -2.53 -32.27 24.62
C ASN A 255 -1.73 -32.28 25.95
N LYS A 256 -0.82 -31.33 26.16
CA LYS A 256 -0.13 -31.10 27.43
C LYS A 256 -0.85 -29.99 28.19
N ASN A 257 -0.99 -30.11 29.51
CA ASN A 257 -1.26 -28.91 30.31
C ASN A 257 0.04 -28.07 30.34
N ILE A 258 -0.06 -26.79 29.95
CA ILE A 258 1.03 -25.80 29.93
C ILE A 258 0.67 -24.54 30.75
N GLU A 259 -0.37 -24.63 31.59
CA GLU A 259 -0.89 -23.54 32.45
C GLU A 259 0.20 -22.94 33.35
N ASP A 260 1.03 -23.78 33.98
CA ASP A 260 2.20 -23.36 34.79
C ASP A 260 3.30 -22.62 33.98
N GLU A 261 3.30 -22.74 32.65
CA GLU A 261 4.28 -22.11 31.73
C GLU A 261 3.68 -20.96 30.90
N LEU A 262 2.39 -20.68 31.04
CA LEU A 262 1.63 -19.81 30.13
C LEU A 262 2.15 -18.36 30.11
N ASP A 263 2.64 -17.85 31.24
CA ASP A 263 3.24 -16.51 31.37
C ASP A 263 4.54 -16.38 30.54
N ASP A 264 5.41 -17.39 30.55
CA ASP A 264 6.65 -17.36 29.75
C ASP A 264 6.34 -17.52 28.26
N ILE A 265 5.40 -18.41 27.92
CA ILE A 265 4.94 -18.59 26.53
C ILE A 265 4.32 -17.29 26.01
N THR A 266 3.44 -16.64 26.78
CA THR A 266 2.82 -15.35 26.44
C THR A 266 3.87 -14.27 26.22
N LYS A 267 4.89 -14.21 27.08
CA LYS A 267 6.02 -13.29 26.96
C LYS A 267 6.87 -13.57 25.72
N ARG A 268 7.17 -14.83 25.41
CA ARG A 268 7.92 -15.26 24.21
C ARG A 268 7.15 -14.96 22.91
N VAL A 269 5.84 -15.21 22.89
CA VAL A 269 4.97 -14.84 21.77
C VAL A 269 4.94 -13.31 21.58
N ASN A 270 4.78 -12.53 22.65
CA ASN A 270 4.83 -11.06 22.54
C ASN A 270 6.22 -10.53 22.15
N GLN A 271 7.30 -11.28 22.38
CA GLN A 271 8.64 -10.98 21.86
C GLN A 271 8.82 -11.35 20.38
N SER A 272 7.99 -12.23 19.82
CA SER A 272 7.93 -12.53 18.38
C SER A 272 7.16 -11.48 17.57
N LEU A 273 6.52 -10.52 18.24
CA LEU A 273 5.73 -9.44 17.63
C LEU A 273 6.47 -8.10 17.68
N SER A 274 6.58 -7.44 16.53
CA SER A 274 6.92 -6.00 16.47
C SER A 274 5.64 -5.17 16.47
N PHE A 275 5.70 -3.98 17.06
CA PHE A 275 4.54 -3.15 17.34
C PHE A 275 4.85 -1.65 17.18
N GLU A 276 4.00 -0.92 16.46
CA GLU A 276 4.12 0.52 16.21
C GLU A 276 2.89 1.32 16.67
N THR A 277 3.11 2.62 16.89
CA THR A 277 2.05 3.58 17.27
C THR A 277 1.18 3.97 16.06
N GLU A 278 1.72 3.85 14.86
CA GLU A 278 1.10 4.27 13.59
C GLU A 278 1.19 3.13 12.56
N LYS A 279 0.42 3.20 11.47
CA LYS A 279 0.48 2.20 10.40
C LYS A 279 1.65 2.48 9.45
N SER A 280 2.49 1.47 9.22
CA SER A 280 3.50 1.46 8.18
C SER A 280 3.03 0.63 6.98
N ALA A 281 3.24 1.12 5.75
CA ALA A 281 2.90 0.36 4.54
C ALA A 281 3.91 -0.74 4.23
N MET A 282 5.13 -0.68 4.79
CA MET A 282 6.29 -1.51 4.45
C MET A 282 6.04 -3.03 4.49
N TYR A 283 5.12 -3.48 5.34
CA TYR A 283 4.75 -4.89 5.50
C TYR A 283 3.23 -5.13 5.47
N ASP A 284 2.43 -4.11 5.14
CA ASP A 284 0.97 -4.12 5.24
C ASP A 284 0.33 -3.85 3.85
N PRO A 285 -0.02 -4.90 3.09
CA PRO A 285 -0.74 -4.77 1.82
C PRO A 285 -2.08 -4.04 1.95
N ASP A 286 -2.78 -4.17 3.08
CA ASP A 286 -4.07 -3.50 3.31
C ASP A 286 -3.88 -1.99 3.38
N TYR A 287 -2.85 -1.52 4.10
CA TYR A 287 -2.57 -0.09 4.21
C TYR A 287 -1.96 0.51 2.95
N ALA A 288 -1.08 -0.23 2.25
CA ALA A 288 -0.59 0.17 0.93
C ALA A 288 -1.74 0.36 -0.07
N ARG A 289 -2.71 -0.55 -0.06
CA ARG A 289 -3.99 -0.47 -0.80
C ARG A 289 -4.86 0.70 -0.34
N ILE A 290 -4.96 0.97 0.96
CA ILE A 290 -5.74 2.10 1.50
C ILE A 290 -5.20 3.44 0.99
N LYS A 291 -3.88 3.64 0.87
CA LYS A 291 -3.30 4.87 0.27
C LYS A 291 -3.90 5.17 -1.11
N LEU A 292 -4.04 4.16 -1.98
CA LEU A 292 -4.68 4.30 -3.30
C LEU A 292 -6.20 4.54 -3.17
N THR A 293 -6.90 3.75 -2.36
CA THR A 293 -8.36 3.92 -2.15
C THR A 293 -8.70 5.33 -1.63
N GLU A 294 -7.89 5.92 -0.74
CA GLU A 294 -8.07 7.29 -0.25
C GLU A 294 -7.95 8.35 -1.36
N VAL A 295 -7.03 8.19 -2.32
CA VAL A 295 -6.92 9.10 -3.48
C VAL A 295 -8.15 8.98 -4.38
N ALA A 296 -8.60 7.77 -4.69
CA ALA A 296 -9.81 7.55 -5.48
C ALA A 296 -11.06 8.12 -4.81
N LEU A 297 -11.27 7.86 -3.51
CA LEU A 297 -12.38 8.40 -2.72
C LEU A 297 -12.36 9.92 -2.64
N ARG A 298 -11.18 10.54 -2.60
CA ARG A 298 -11.06 12.00 -2.62
C ARG A 298 -11.50 12.57 -3.97
N ALA A 299 -11.14 11.92 -5.07
CA ALA A 299 -11.52 12.32 -6.43
C ALA A 299 -13.05 12.23 -6.65
N VAL A 300 -13.70 11.11 -6.28
CA VAL A 300 -15.18 10.98 -6.35
C VAL A 300 -15.92 11.59 -5.15
N SER A 301 -15.25 12.37 -4.30
CA SER A 301 -15.94 13.11 -3.24
C SER A 301 -16.75 14.27 -3.84
N PRO A 302 -17.93 14.63 -3.28
CA PRO A 302 -18.81 15.66 -3.85
C PRO A 302 -18.21 17.07 -4.00
N GLY A 303 -17.05 17.33 -3.39
CA GLY A 303 -16.32 18.61 -3.52
C GLY A 303 -15.23 18.63 -4.60
N ILE A 304 -14.94 17.49 -5.22
CA ILE A 304 -13.95 17.35 -6.31
C ILE A 304 -14.63 16.84 -7.59
N ASN A 305 -15.41 15.76 -7.47
CA ASN A 305 -16.20 15.17 -8.55
C ASN A 305 -15.39 14.87 -9.84
N ASP A 306 -14.23 14.24 -9.68
CA ASP A 306 -13.40 13.71 -10.77
C ASP A 306 -13.47 12.16 -10.79
N PRO A 307 -14.39 11.58 -11.59
CA PRO A 307 -14.47 10.13 -11.72
C PRO A 307 -13.31 9.55 -12.55
N ASN A 308 -12.70 10.29 -13.48
CA ASN A 308 -11.63 9.79 -14.34
C ASN A 308 -10.38 9.44 -13.52
N THR A 309 -10.04 10.27 -12.53
CA THR A 309 -8.97 9.97 -11.57
C THR A 309 -9.27 8.72 -10.75
N ALA A 310 -10.50 8.53 -10.27
CA ALA A 310 -10.86 7.31 -9.54
C ALA A 310 -10.82 6.07 -10.44
N ILE A 311 -11.24 6.17 -11.71
CA ILE A 311 -11.13 5.10 -12.72
C ILE A 311 -9.66 4.74 -12.97
N HIS A 312 -8.77 5.73 -13.11
CA HIS A 312 -7.33 5.51 -13.26
C HIS A 312 -6.72 4.77 -12.05
N VAL A 313 -7.12 5.12 -10.83
CA VAL A 313 -6.72 4.40 -9.61
C VAL A 313 -7.33 3.00 -9.56
N LEU A 314 -8.60 2.80 -9.96
CA LEU A 314 -9.25 1.49 -10.01
C LEU A 314 -8.48 0.51 -10.90
N HIS A 315 -7.94 0.96 -12.04
CA HIS A 315 -7.10 0.13 -12.90
C HIS A 315 -5.86 -0.38 -12.15
N TYR A 316 -5.04 0.52 -11.58
CA TYR A 316 -3.85 0.13 -10.79
C TYR A 316 -4.20 -0.76 -9.59
N LYS A 317 -5.26 -0.40 -8.85
CA LYS A 317 -5.74 -1.19 -7.73
C LYS A 317 -6.11 -2.61 -8.16
N SER A 318 -6.79 -2.77 -9.29
CA SER A 318 -7.15 -4.10 -9.81
C SER A 318 -5.93 -4.96 -10.17
N LEU A 319 -4.80 -4.35 -10.57
CA LEU A 319 -3.55 -5.07 -10.84
C LEU A 319 -2.87 -5.59 -9.57
N LEU A 320 -3.01 -4.89 -8.44
CA LEU A 320 -2.55 -5.36 -7.12
C LEU A 320 -3.44 -6.49 -6.60
N GLU A 321 -4.76 -6.26 -6.62
CA GLU A 321 -5.79 -7.21 -6.17
C GLU A 321 -5.74 -8.54 -6.94
N LYS A 322 -5.46 -8.46 -8.25
CA LYS A 322 -5.21 -9.60 -9.14
C LYS A 322 -4.07 -10.51 -8.65
N ARG A 323 -3.07 -9.98 -7.91
CA ARG A 323 -1.98 -10.81 -7.34
C ARG A 323 -2.44 -11.58 -6.11
N LEU A 324 -3.13 -10.92 -5.16
CA LEU A 324 -3.71 -11.60 -3.98
C LEU A 324 -4.78 -12.62 -4.39
N ALA A 325 -5.61 -12.31 -5.38
CA ALA A 325 -6.60 -13.25 -5.91
C ALA A 325 -5.99 -14.54 -6.49
N GLY A 326 -4.73 -14.49 -6.93
CA GLY A 326 -3.96 -15.66 -7.38
C GLY A 326 -3.43 -16.54 -6.25
N MET A 327 -3.47 -16.08 -4.99
CA MET A 327 -3.01 -16.86 -3.84
C MET A 327 -4.03 -17.96 -3.47
N PRO A 328 -3.59 -19.20 -3.22
CA PRO A 328 -4.46 -20.27 -2.75
C PRO A 328 -4.85 -20.13 -1.27
N GLY A 329 -5.93 -20.81 -0.87
CA GLY A 329 -6.33 -20.89 0.54
C GLY A 329 -6.62 -19.55 1.24
N LYS A 330 -6.70 -19.65 2.58
CA LYS A 330 -6.96 -18.53 3.51
C LYS A 330 -5.97 -18.52 4.69
N TYR A 331 -5.53 -19.70 5.11
CA TYR A 331 -4.50 -19.91 6.11
C TYR A 331 -3.26 -20.53 5.48
N VAL A 332 -2.09 -19.99 5.81
CA VAL A 332 -0.79 -20.62 5.53
C VAL A 332 -0.36 -21.43 6.75
N ILE A 333 0.27 -22.58 6.53
CA ILE A 333 0.76 -23.46 7.59
C ILE A 333 2.29 -23.46 7.61
N PHE A 334 2.86 -23.08 8.74
CA PHE A 334 4.28 -23.28 9.03
C PHE A 334 4.46 -24.62 9.76
N ILE A 335 5.03 -25.58 9.05
CA ILE A 335 5.40 -26.91 9.54
C ILE A 335 6.93 -26.96 9.68
N ASN A 336 7.44 -27.65 10.69
CA ASN A 336 8.87 -27.78 10.92
C ASN A 336 9.52 -28.83 9.98
N GLU A 337 10.81 -28.68 9.67
CA GLU A 337 11.39 -29.32 8.48
C GLU A 337 11.53 -30.85 8.55
N ASP A 338 11.56 -31.43 9.76
CA ASP A 338 11.61 -32.89 9.95
C ASP A 338 10.42 -33.61 9.27
N GLU A 339 9.23 -32.99 9.25
CA GLU A 339 8.04 -33.56 8.60
C GLU A 339 8.01 -33.38 7.06
N LYS A 340 8.70 -32.38 6.49
CA LYS A 340 8.79 -32.16 5.03
C LYS A 340 9.36 -33.38 4.28
N THR A 341 10.20 -34.16 4.96
CA THR A 341 10.80 -35.41 4.46
C THR A 341 9.74 -36.50 4.22
N ALA A 342 8.64 -36.50 4.99
CA ALA A 342 7.59 -37.49 4.89
C ALA A 342 6.56 -37.18 3.79
N GLU A 343 6.23 -35.90 3.56
CA GLU A 343 5.31 -35.51 2.47
C GLU A 343 5.94 -35.72 1.09
N ASN A 344 7.16 -35.23 0.85
CA ASN A 344 7.85 -35.42 -0.43
C ASN A 344 7.90 -36.89 -0.87
N THR A 345 8.13 -37.81 0.08
CA THR A 345 8.17 -39.24 -0.20
C THR A 345 6.81 -39.81 -0.64
N LYS A 346 5.69 -39.32 -0.08
CA LYS A 346 4.33 -39.76 -0.47
C LYS A 346 3.91 -39.19 -1.82
N ASP A 347 4.18 -37.90 -2.03
CA ASP A 347 3.81 -37.19 -3.25
C ASP A 347 4.53 -37.76 -4.50
N THR A 348 5.77 -38.22 -4.35
CA THR A 348 6.48 -38.95 -5.41
C THR A 348 5.80 -40.28 -5.74
N ILE A 349 5.41 -41.07 -4.73
CA ILE A 349 4.79 -42.39 -4.92
C ILE A 349 3.41 -42.28 -5.61
N GLU A 350 2.60 -41.27 -5.28
CA GLU A 350 1.35 -41.01 -6.02
C GLU A 350 1.59 -40.61 -7.48
N LYS A 351 2.59 -39.76 -7.75
CA LYS A 351 2.94 -39.31 -9.11
C LYS A 351 3.50 -40.45 -9.98
N GLU A 352 4.27 -41.38 -9.42
CA GLU A 352 4.71 -42.59 -10.13
C GLU A 352 3.57 -43.59 -10.37
N SER A 353 2.65 -43.73 -9.43
CA SER A 353 1.47 -44.61 -9.56
C SER A 353 0.57 -44.17 -10.72
N LYS A 354 0.22 -42.88 -10.78
CA LYS A 354 -0.61 -42.30 -11.85
C LYS A 354 0.08 -42.33 -13.23
N ASN A 355 1.41 -42.23 -13.28
CA ASN A 355 2.17 -42.33 -14.54
C ASN A 355 2.16 -43.73 -15.17
N ASN A 356 2.11 -44.79 -14.36
CA ASN A 356 2.16 -46.16 -14.88
C ASN A 356 0.84 -46.66 -15.51
N GLU A 357 -0.31 -46.07 -15.15
CA GLU A 357 -1.57 -46.39 -15.83
C GLU A 357 -1.67 -45.73 -17.21
N ASN A 358 -1.33 -44.44 -17.31
CA ASN A 358 -1.38 -43.70 -18.57
C ASN A 358 -0.43 -44.26 -19.65
N LYS A 359 0.72 -44.82 -19.24
CA LYS A 359 1.69 -45.45 -20.16
C LYS A 359 1.17 -46.68 -20.92
N LYS A 360 0.02 -47.25 -20.54
CA LYS A 360 -0.59 -48.40 -21.25
C LYS A 360 -1.59 -48.03 -22.36
N LYS A 361 -1.96 -46.75 -22.54
CA LYS A 361 -2.97 -46.34 -23.55
C LYS A 361 -2.42 -45.76 -24.87
N TYR A 362 -1.17 -45.31 -24.92
CA TYR A 362 -0.60 -44.61 -26.09
C TYR A 362 0.45 -45.41 -26.87
N HIS A 363 0.05 -46.59 -27.36
CA HIS A 363 0.81 -47.34 -28.37
C HIS A 363 -0.13 -47.92 -29.45
N SER A 364 -0.71 -47.04 -30.26
CA SER A 364 -1.36 -47.38 -31.53
C SER A 364 -1.26 -46.23 -32.52
N SER A 365 -0.94 -46.57 -33.78
CA SER A 365 -0.90 -45.73 -34.99
C SER A 365 0.10 -44.55 -35.08
N LYS A 366 0.95 -44.64 -36.12
CA LYS A 366 1.50 -43.49 -36.89
C LYS A 366 0.36 -42.84 -37.71
N GLY A 367 0.47 -41.70 -38.39
CA GLY A 367 1.60 -40.85 -38.85
C GLY A 367 1.04 -39.86 -39.89
N ASP A 368 1.76 -39.21 -40.81
CA ASP A 368 3.19 -38.92 -41.07
C ASP A 368 3.18 -37.83 -42.20
N LYS A 369 4.28 -37.04 -42.40
CA LYS A 369 4.50 -36.03 -43.49
C LYS A 369 3.68 -34.69 -43.41
N GLU A 370 4.02 -33.55 -44.03
CA GLU A 370 5.27 -32.99 -44.63
C GLU A 370 5.18 -31.43 -44.70
N ASP A 371 6.33 -30.74 -44.71
CA ASP A 371 6.55 -29.28 -44.97
C ASP A 371 6.65 -29.04 -46.53
N PRO A 372 6.65 -27.83 -47.20
CA PRO A 372 7.25 -26.55 -46.73
C PRO A 372 6.85 -25.15 -47.33
N LYS A 373 7.31 -24.06 -46.66
CA LYS A 373 7.79 -22.74 -47.24
C LYS A 373 6.76 -21.84 -48.01
N LYS A 374 6.99 -20.55 -48.40
CA LYS A 374 8.08 -19.52 -48.31
C LYS A 374 7.49 -18.10 -48.62
N GLU A 375 8.11 -17.01 -48.10
CA GLU A 375 8.29 -15.65 -48.72
C GLU A 375 7.07 -14.81 -49.23
N ALA A 376 7.08 -13.47 -49.35
CA ALA A 376 7.91 -12.35 -48.81
C ALA A 376 7.26 -10.96 -49.12
N ASP A 377 8.00 -9.87 -48.78
CA ASP A 377 7.98 -8.49 -49.30
C ASP A 377 7.23 -7.35 -48.55
N GLU A 378 7.75 -6.13 -48.73
CA GLU A 378 7.53 -4.90 -47.94
C GLU A 378 6.96 -3.71 -48.77
N LYS A 379 6.72 -2.59 -48.06
CA LYS A 379 6.46 -1.19 -48.52
C LYS A 379 4.99 -0.84 -48.78
N GLY A 380 4.50 0.36 -48.42
CA GLY A 380 5.11 1.44 -47.62
C GLY A 380 4.66 2.86 -48.02
N ILE A 381 4.90 3.82 -47.12
CA ILE A 381 4.79 5.29 -47.29
C ILE A 381 3.37 5.90 -47.19
N ASP A 382 3.30 6.97 -46.39
CA ASP A 382 2.20 7.91 -46.08
C ASP A 382 2.47 9.26 -46.80
N PRO A 383 1.48 10.11 -47.18
CA PRO A 383 1.08 11.22 -46.30
C PRO A 383 -0.37 11.79 -46.41
N GLN A 384 -0.85 12.32 -45.28
CA GLN A 384 -1.60 13.60 -45.06
C GLN A 384 -2.79 14.06 -45.94
N THR A 385 -3.87 14.46 -45.25
CA THR A 385 -4.64 15.74 -45.34
C THR A 385 -5.79 15.66 -44.30
N ASP A 386 -6.39 16.71 -43.71
CA ASP A 386 -6.02 18.08 -43.29
C ASP A 386 -7.20 18.61 -42.42
N GLU A 387 -6.98 19.69 -41.64
CA GLU A 387 -7.90 20.80 -41.24
C GLU A 387 -9.42 20.56 -40.93
N SER A 388 -10.11 21.25 -40.00
CA SER A 388 -9.83 22.24 -38.92
C SER A 388 -11.16 22.36 -38.09
N SER A 389 -11.54 23.33 -37.24
CA SER A 389 -11.04 24.61 -36.67
C SER A 389 -11.90 25.00 -35.44
N GLU A 390 -11.30 25.59 -34.39
CA GLU A 390 -11.83 26.74 -33.56
C GLU A 390 -13.22 26.66 -32.85
N GLU A 391 -13.59 27.36 -31.76
CA GLU A 391 -12.91 28.11 -30.67
C GLU A 391 -13.89 28.37 -29.48
N GLN A 392 -13.36 28.72 -28.28
CA GLN A 392 -13.74 29.76 -27.25
C GLN A 392 -15.24 30.19 -27.02
N GLU A 393 -15.74 30.74 -25.89
CA GLU A 393 -15.17 31.19 -24.59
C GLU A 393 -16.25 31.33 -23.44
N GLU A 394 -15.81 31.15 -22.19
CA GLU A 394 -16.10 31.84 -20.90
C GLU A 394 -17.48 32.34 -20.29
N ASN A 395 -17.73 31.88 -19.04
CA ASN A 395 -17.90 32.65 -17.75
C ASN A 395 -19.27 33.10 -17.11
N LYS A 396 -19.23 33.22 -15.75
CA LYS A 396 -20.05 34.01 -14.77
C LYS A 396 -21.51 33.56 -14.41
N GLU A 397 -22.06 33.77 -13.19
CA GLU A 397 -21.51 34.27 -11.90
C GLU A 397 -22.26 33.82 -10.60
N ILE A 398 -21.49 33.77 -9.51
CA ILE A 398 -21.70 33.58 -8.05
C ILE A 398 -23.02 34.08 -7.38
N LYS A 399 -23.49 33.35 -6.33
CA LYS A 399 -23.93 33.97 -5.04
C LYS A 399 -23.90 33.04 -3.80
N THR A 400 -23.86 33.66 -2.61
CA THR A 400 -23.54 33.08 -1.28
C THR A 400 -24.51 33.56 -0.19
N GLU A 401 -24.67 32.78 0.90
CA GLU A 401 -24.83 33.32 2.28
C GLU A 401 -24.57 32.26 3.37
N ILE A 402 -24.43 32.69 4.63
CA ILE A 402 -24.03 31.90 5.82
C ILE A 402 -24.74 32.47 7.06
N ILE A 403 -25.06 31.65 8.08
CA ILE A 403 -24.96 31.92 9.56
C ILE A 403 -26.08 31.23 10.41
N SER A 404 -25.67 30.78 11.60
CA SER A 404 -26.46 30.41 12.81
C SER A 404 -27.28 29.12 12.84
N SER A 405 -26.89 28.20 13.74
CA SER A 405 -27.60 27.97 15.02
C SER A 405 -26.84 26.98 15.91
N ASP A 406 -26.08 27.50 16.87
CA ASP A 406 -25.82 26.79 18.13
C ASP A 406 -27.06 26.96 19.06
N GLU A 407 -27.06 26.25 20.19
CA GLU A 407 -28.15 26.21 21.20
C GLU A 407 -29.47 25.52 20.75
N ASN A 408 -29.47 24.18 20.70
CA ASN A 408 -30.70 23.37 20.90
C ASN A 408 -30.47 21.89 21.34
N ASP A 409 -29.26 21.33 21.19
CA ASP A 409 -29.05 19.87 21.30
C ASP A 409 -28.88 19.29 22.73
N LYS A 410 -29.23 20.03 23.79
CA LYS A 410 -29.09 19.54 25.18
C LYS A 410 -30.35 18.92 25.80
N GLU A 411 -31.55 19.14 25.26
CA GLU A 411 -32.77 18.48 25.77
C GLU A 411 -33.20 17.26 24.95
N LYS A 412 -32.70 17.08 23.72
CA LYS A 412 -33.06 15.93 22.87
C LYS A 412 -32.32 14.63 23.23
N GLN A 413 -31.14 14.70 23.84
CA GLN A 413 -30.29 13.52 24.06
C GLN A 413 -30.73 12.60 25.21
N ASP A 414 -31.64 13.02 26.08
CA ASP A 414 -32.11 12.19 27.20
C ASP A 414 -33.44 11.48 26.90
N GLU A 415 -34.34 12.06 26.11
CA GLU A 415 -35.57 11.36 25.66
C GLU A 415 -35.27 10.11 24.80
N GLU A 416 -34.17 10.08 24.04
CA GLU A 416 -33.82 8.91 23.22
C GLU A 416 -33.26 7.74 24.04
N LYS A 417 -32.59 8.01 25.16
CA LYS A 417 -31.98 6.97 26.02
C LYS A 417 -33.04 6.08 26.68
N ASP A 418 -34.13 6.67 27.16
CA ASP A 418 -35.23 5.90 27.76
C ASP A 418 -36.02 5.10 26.72
N LYS A 419 -36.25 5.67 25.53
CA LYS A 419 -36.85 4.96 24.40
C LYS A 419 -35.99 3.78 23.91
N ALA A 420 -34.67 3.87 24.02
CA ALA A 420 -33.75 2.76 23.75
C ALA A 420 -33.81 1.66 24.84
N ASN A 421 -33.91 2.03 26.12
CA ASN A 421 -34.00 1.07 27.23
C ASN A 421 -35.31 0.26 27.23
N GLU A 422 -36.45 0.85 26.88
CA GLU A 422 -37.70 0.10 26.68
C GLU A 422 -37.59 -0.93 25.55
N LYS A 423 -36.93 -0.57 24.43
CA LYS A 423 -36.71 -1.48 23.30
C LYS A 423 -35.88 -2.71 23.72
N ARG A 424 -34.81 -2.51 24.51
CA ARG A 424 -33.99 -3.62 25.03
C ARG A 424 -34.79 -4.60 25.91
N LYS A 425 -35.69 -4.11 26.77
CA LYS A 425 -36.52 -4.99 27.62
C LYS A 425 -37.48 -5.86 26.82
N ARG A 426 -38.07 -5.35 25.73
CA ARG A 426 -38.99 -6.13 24.87
C ARG A 426 -38.31 -7.22 24.03
N VAL A 427 -37.04 -7.06 23.66
CA VAL A 427 -36.28 -8.11 22.95
C VAL A 427 -35.97 -9.29 23.88
N ILE A 428 -35.63 -9.04 25.15
CA ILE A 428 -35.25 -10.09 26.10
C ILE A 428 -36.46 -10.95 26.53
N SER A 429 -37.69 -10.42 26.49
CA SER A 429 -38.91 -11.22 26.71
C SER A 429 -39.31 -12.11 25.52
N GLY A 430 -38.90 -11.77 24.29
CA GLY A 430 -39.29 -12.50 23.09
C GLY A 430 -38.47 -13.77 22.80
N LEU A 431 -37.36 -14.00 23.52
CA LEU A 431 -36.41 -15.09 23.25
C LEU A 431 -36.60 -16.31 24.18
N LYS A 432 -37.84 -16.59 24.62
CA LYS A 432 -38.13 -17.67 25.58
C LYS A 432 -39.39 -18.51 25.33
N GLU A 433 -40.10 -18.36 24.21
CA GLU A 433 -41.34 -19.12 23.94
C GLU A 433 -41.32 -19.99 22.66
N ASP A 434 -40.31 -19.88 21.77
CA ASP A 434 -40.26 -20.64 20.50
C ASP A 434 -39.58 -22.03 20.57
N GLU A 435 -39.07 -22.46 21.73
CA GLU A 435 -38.56 -23.84 21.93
C GLU A 435 -39.60 -24.77 22.57
N ASN A 436 -40.80 -24.94 21.98
CA ASN A 436 -41.70 -26.05 22.32
C ASN A 436 -42.90 -26.29 21.36
N ASN A 437 -42.67 -26.56 20.06
CA ASN A 437 -43.51 -27.50 19.27
C ASN A 437 -43.03 -27.72 17.82
N LYS A 438 -42.68 -28.97 17.46
CA LYS A 438 -43.42 -29.75 16.44
C LYS A 438 -42.99 -31.22 16.41
N THR A 439 -43.95 -32.06 16.05
CA THR A 439 -43.92 -33.52 16.25
C THR A 439 -43.57 -34.27 14.97
N TYR A 440 -43.08 -35.50 15.16
CA TYR A 440 -42.76 -36.60 14.24
C TYR A 440 -43.62 -36.77 12.95
N GLU A 441 -43.10 -37.68 12.10
CA GLU A 441 -43.70 -38.32 10.91
C GLU A 441 -43.48 -37.56 9.57
N ALA A 442 -43.01 -38.21 8.48
CA ALA A 442 -42.49 -39.59 8.36
C ALA A 442 -41.57 -39.78 7.13
N SER A 443 -40.59 -40.68 7.25
CA SER A 443 -40.22 -41.66 6.22
C SER A 443 -39.25 -42.71 6.79
N LEU A 444 -39.51 -43.98 6.49
CA LEU A 444 -38.65 -45.12 6.82
C LEU A 444 -38.07 -45.67 5.52
N GLU A 445 -36.78 -45.45 5.26
CA GLU A 445 -35.97 -46.27 4.35
C GLU A 445 -34.46 -45.97 4.53
N ASP A 446 -33.60 -46.73 3.83
CA ASP A 446 -32.13 -46.56 3.74
C ASP A 446 -31.28 -46.56 5.02
N ASN A 447 -31.64 -47.39 6.00
CA ASN A 447 -30.71 -47.81 7.05
C ASN A 447 -29.66 -48.81 6.52
N LYS A 448 -28.69 -48.34 5.72
CA LYS A 448 -27.57 -49.16 5.18
C LYS A 448 -26.22 -48.45 4.95
N ASP A 449 -26.15 -47.12 4.92
CA ASP A 449 -24.91 -46.38 4.63
C ASP A 449 -24.07 -45.98 5.87
N THR A 450 -24.56 -46.27 7.08
CA THR A 450 -23.97 -45.82 8.34
C THR A 450 -22.62 -46.48 8.68
N GLU A 451 -22.35 -47.71 8.23
CA GLU A 451 -21.06 -48.37 8.50
C GLU A 451 -19.89 -47.83 7.66
N ASN A 452 -20.13 -47.36 6.43
CA ASN A 452 -19.06 -46.83 5.57
C ASN A 452 -18.64 -45.40 5.96
N LYS A 453 -19.56 -44.57 6.47
CA LYS A 453 -19.21 -43.23 6.99
C LYS A 453 -18.34 -43.27 8.25
N SER A 454 -18.36 -44.38 9.00
CA SER A 454 -17.47 -44.57 10.17
C SER A 454 -16.01 -44.80 9.76
N LYS A 455 -15.75 -45.62 8.73
CA LYS A 455 -14.39 -46.01 8.31
C LYS A 455 -13.64 -44.98 7.47
N SER A 456 -14.31 -43.91 7.03
CA SER A 456 -13.68 -42.80 6.30
C SER A 456 -13.17 -41.66 7.21
N LYS A 457 -13.49 -41.68 8.51
CA LYS A 457 -13.27 -40.53 9.40
C LYS A 457 -11.92 -40.51 10.13
N THR A 458 -11.25 -41.66 10.23
CA THR A 458 -10.09 -41.90 11.12
C THR A 458 -8.71 -41.68 10.48
N THR A 459 -8.64 -41.18 9.24
CA THR A 459 -7.37 -41.14 8.48
C THR A 459 -6.73 -39.74 8.36
N ASN A 460 -7.39 -38.69 8.86
CA ASN A 460 -6.98 -37.29 8.60
C ASN A 460 -6.65 -36.47 9.87
N GLU A 461 -6.89 -37.00 11.06
CA GLU A 461 -6.78 -36.27 12.35
C GLU A 461 -5.33 -35.87 12.72
N ASN A 462 -4.33 -36.39 11.99
CA ASN A 462 -2.90 -36.27 12.31
C ASN A 462 -2.04 -35.64 11.20
N LYS A 463 -2.62 -34.89 10.23
CA LYS A 463 -1.82 -34.31 9.12
C LYS A 463 -0.99 -33.08 9.53
N TYR A 464 -1.45 -32.30 10.50
CA TYR A 464 -0.81 -31.03 10.88
C TYR A 464 -0.61 -30.97 12.39
N THR A 465 0.48 -31.58 12.85
CA THR A 465 0.97 -31.49 14.23
C THR A 465 2.05 -30.41 14.35
N ARG A 466 2.24 -29.85 15.55
CA ARG A 466 3.31 -28.88 15.87
C ARG A 466 3.38 -27.69 14.89
N SER A 467 2.21 -27.26 14.42
CA SER A 467 2.06 -26.37 13.26
C SER A 467 1.56 -24.99 13.65
N VAL A 468 2.07 -23.93 13.01
CA VAL A 468 1.54 -22.56 13.15
C VAL A 468 0.65 -22.23 11.94
N PHE A 469 -0.61 -21.87 12.20
CA PHE A 469 -1.58 -21.44 11.22
C PHE A 469 -1.71 -19.92 11.25
N TYR A 470 -1.48 -19.24 10.12
CA TYR A 470 -1.61 -17.79 10.00
C TYR A 470 -2.63 -17.41 8.92
N ARG A 471 -3.58 -16.53 9.25
CA ARG A 471 -4.60 -16.03 8.30
C ARG A 471 -4.00 -14.99 7.36
N TYR A 472 -3.34 -15.46 6.31
CA TYR A 472 -2.54 -14.62 5.41
C TYR A 472 -3.27 -14.01 4.22
N ASN A 473 -4.39 -14.59 3.78
CA ASN A 473 -5.14 -14.18 2.60
C ASN A 473 -6.63 -14.30 2.88
N ASP A 474 -7.28 -13.23 3.37
CA ASP A 474 -8.72 -13.25 3.60
C ASP A 474 -9.45 -12.58 2.44
N PHE A 475 -9.27 -13.14 1.25
CA PHE A 475 -9.61 -12.49 -0.02
C PHE A 475 -11.05 -11.92 -0.09
N ALA A 476 -12.02 -12.51 0.62
CA ALA A 476 -13.38 -11.96 0.73
C ALA A 476 -13.44 -10.67 1.59
N GLU A 477 -12.77 -10.66 2.75
CA GLU A 477 -12.60 -9.47 3.60
C GLU A 477 -11.83 -8.39 2.85
N ASP A 478 -10.77 -8.78 2.13
CA ASP A 478 -9.85 -7.89 1.41
C ASP A 478 -10.50 -7.24 0.17
N LEU A 479 -11.22 -8.02 -0.63
CA LEU A 479 -11.98 -7.53 -1.79
C LEU A 479 -13.11 -6.59 -1.34
N HIS A 480 -13.87 -6.96 -0.29
CA HIS A 480 -14.94 -6.10 0.21
C HIS A 480 -14.39 -4.81 0.83
N SER A 481 -13.48 -4.91 1.81
CA SER A 481 -12.89 -3.75 2.49
C SER A 481 -12.18 -2.80 1.51
N GLY A 482 -11.49 -3.35 0.51
CA GLY A 482 -10.78 -2.57 -0.50
C GLY A 482 -11.68 -1.82 -1.49
N TYR A 483 -12.94 -2.22 -1.71
CA TYR A 483 -13.80 -1.62 -2.74
C TYR A 483 -15.13 -1.03 -2.26
N TRP A 484 -15.70 -1.41 -1.10
CA TRP A 484 -17.07 -1.03 -0.72
C TRP A 484 -17.33 0.49 -0.70
N GLN A 485 -16.34 1.29 -0.29
CA GLN A 485 -16.47 2.75 -0.28
C GLN A 485 -16.50 3.31 -1.70
N LEU A 486 -15.68 2.77 -2.61
CA LEU A 486 -15.66 3.17 -4.02
C LEU A 486 -16.99 2.80 -4.70
N VAL A 487 -17.54 1.61 -4.42
CA VAL A 487 -18.91 1.26 -4.83
C VAL A 487 -19.91 2.29 -4.29
N PHE A 488 -19.86 2.63 -3.00
CA PHE A 488 -20.81 3.57 -2.40
C PHE A 488 -20.78 4.98 -3.02
N TYR A 489 -19.61 5.53 -3.35
CA TYR A 489 -19.51 6.84 -4.00
C TYR A 489 -19.80 6.77 -5.51
N MET A 490 -19.41 5.70 -6.20
CA MET A 490 -19.46 5.60 -7.67
C MET A 490 -20.74 4.94 -8.20
N GLN A 491 -21.61 4.38 -7.36
CA GLN A 491 -22.85 3.66 -7.74
C GLN A 491 -23.87 4.46 -8.59
N LYS A 492 -23.67 5.77 -8.80
CA LYS A 492 -24.51 6.65 -9.64
C LYS A 492 -23.79 7.22 -10.86
N ASP A 493 -22.53 6.87 -11.06
CA ASP A 493 -21.75 7.22 -12.25
C ASP A 493 -21.60 5.96 -13.10
N ILE A 494 -22.13 5.97 -14.33
CA ILE A 494 -22.10 4.78 -15.21
C ILE A 494 -20.67 4.40 -15.61
N SER A 495 -19.77 5.38 -15.76
CA SER A 495 -18.34 5.17 -16.04
C SER A 495 -17.63 4.57 -14.83
N GLY A 496 -17.97 5.07 -13.64
CA GLY A 496 -17.46 4.55 -12.37
C GLY A 496 -17.92 3.11 -12.08
N VAL A 497 -19.20 2.79 -12.36
CA VAL A 497 -19.73 1.42 -12.26
C VAL A 497 -19.07 0.50 -13.29
N HIS A 498 -18.91 0.94 -14.54
CA HIS A 498 -18.20 0.19 -15.57
C HIS A 498 -16.76 -0.15 -15.13
N ALA A 499 -16.01 0.82 -14.59
CA ALA A 499 -14.65 0.61 -14.10
C ALA A 499 -14.57 -0.32 -12.87
N LEU A 500 -15.60 -0.37 -12.02
CA LEU A 500 -15.69 -1.34 -10.91
C LEU A 500 -15.86 -2.78 -11.42
N PHE A 501 -16.67 -2.98 -12.48
CA PHE A 501 -16.74 -4.29 -13.14
C PHE A 501 -15.45 -4.63 -13.89
N ASP A 502 -14.78 -3.66 -14.56
CA ASP A 502 -13.49 -3.88 -15.23
C ASP A 502 -12.35 -4.21 -14.26
N ALA A 503 -12.38 -3.64 -13.05
CA ALA A 503 -11.49 -4.06 -11.96
C ALA A 503 -11.76 -5.53 -11.56
N LEU A 504 -13.02 -5.91 -11.34
CA LEU A 504 -13.41 -7.28 -10.97
C LEU A 504 -13.09 -8.30 -12.08
N LYS A 505 -13.27 -7.89 -13.34
CA LYS A 505 -12.88 -8.61 -14.58
C LYS A 505 -11.37 -8.85 -14.62
N THR A 506 -10.57 -7.83 -14.30
CA THR A 506 -9.10 -7.92 -14.23
C THR A 506 -8.60 -8.86 -13.13
N ILE A 507 -9.23 -8.81 -11.96
CA ILE A 507 -8.98 -9.71 -10.82
C ILE A 507 -9.30 -11.17 -11.21
N SER A 508 -10.47 -11.39 -11.82
CA SER A 508 -10.97 -12.72 -12.23
C SER A 508 -9.97 -13.50 -13.10
N TYR A 509 -9.22 -12.82 -13.99
CA TYR A 509 -8.30 -13.47 -14.91
C TYR A 509 -7.11 -14.19 -14.25
N ALA A 510 -6.60 -13.71 -13.11
CA ALA A 510 -5.52 -14.39 -12.38
C ALA A 510 -6.01 -15.25 -11.21
N SER A 511 -7.29 -15.17 -10.88
CA SER A 511 -7.84 -15.76 -9.66
C SER A 511 -7.62 -17.26 -9.56
N HIS A 512 -7.25 -17.71 -8.36
CA HIS A 512 -7.18 -19.11 -7.96
C HIS A 512 -8.59 -19.69 -7.79
N LEU A 513 -8.75 -21.01 -7.97
CA LEU A 513 -10.04 -21.71 -7.84
C LEU A 513 -10.79 -21.37 -6.55
N ASP A 514 -10.03 -21.18 -5.47
CA ASP A 514 -10.51 -20.95 -4.13
C ASP A 514 -11.24 -19.61 -3.98
N ASN A 515 -10.84 -18.61 -4.77
CA ASN A 515 -11.30 -17.23 -4.66
C ASN A 515 -12.46 -16.94 -5.64
N LEU A 516 -12.64 -17.77 -6.68
CA LEU A 516 -13.71 -17.63 -7.69
C LEU A 516 -15.13 -17.58 -7.10
N GLY A 517 -15.36 -18.24 -5.95
CA GLY A 517 -16.63 -18.17 -5.22
C GLY A 517 -16.94 -16.76 -4.71
N PHE A 518 -15.99 -16.17 -3.99
CA PHE A 518 -16.11 -14.81 -3.45
C PHE A 518 -16.24 -13.75 -4.55
N ILE A 519 -15.59 -13.95 -5.71
CA ILE A 519 -15.72 -13.05 -6.87
C ILE A 519 -17.14 -13.13 -7.46
N LYS A 520 -17.73 -14.33 -7.55
CA LYS A 520 -19.13 -14.49 -7.99
C LYS A 520 -20.09 -13.76 -7.04
N GLU A 521 -19.93 -13.97 -5.74
CA GLU A 521 -20.73 -13.30 -4.69
C GLU A 521 -20.56 -11.77 -4.75
N TYR A 522 -19.32 -11.28 -4.97
CA TYR A 522 -19.05 -9.85 -5.10
C TYR A 522 -19.59 -9.25 -6.40
N ASN A 523 -19.61 -10.01 -7.50
CA ASN A 523 -20.21 -9.61 -8.78
C ASN A 523 -21.74 -9.44 -8.63
N GLU A 524 -22.39 -10.38 -7.94
CA GLU A 524 -23.81 -10.32 -7.60
C GLU A 524 -24.14 -9.17 -6.63
N TYR A 525 -23.28 -8.90 -5.64
CA TYR A 525 -23.37 -7.74 -4.75
C TYR A 525 -23.26 -6.41 -5.53
N LEU A 526 -22.23 -6.26 -6.36
CA LEU A 526 -21.96 -5.05 -7.14
C LEU A 526 -23.15 -4.74 -8.07
N TYR A 527 -23.61 -5.72 -8.84
CA TYR A 527 -24.78 -5.58 -9.71
C TYR A 527 -26.04 -5.20 -8.91
N ASN A 528 -26.29 -5.84 -7.76
CA ASN A 528 -27.46 -5.53 -6.93
C ASN A 528 -27.44 -4.14 -6.32
N MET A 529 -26.26 -3.54 -6.14
CA MET A 529 -26.09 -2.20 -5.57
C MET A 529 -26.17 -1.09 -6.64
N THR A 530 -25.71 -1.37 -7.87
CA THR A 530 -25.58 -0.35 -8.93
C THR A 530 -26.74 -0.32 -9.92
N SER A 531 -27.20 -1.47 -10.42
CA SER A 531 -28.23 -1.58 -11.49
C SER A 531 -29.49 -0.73 -11.22
N LYS A 532 -29.96 -0.72 -9.97
CA LYS A 532 -31.19 -0.05 -9.51
C LYS A 532 -31.10 1.49 -9.52
N ASN A 533 -29.90 2.06 -9.68
CA ASN A 533 -29.70 3.50 -9.70
C ASN A 533 -29.89 4.13 -11.10
N PHE A 534 -29.88 3.31 -12.17
CA PHE A 534 -29.98 3.76 -13.55
C PHE A 534 -31.34 3.40 -14.14
N GLN A 535 -32.05 4.37 -14.71
CA GLN A 535 -33.37 4.18 -15.31
C GLN A 535 -33.31 3.98 -16.83
N GLU A 536 -32.25 4.46 -17.48
CA GLU A 536 -32.07 4.36 -18.92
C GLU A 536 -31.65 2.95 -19.35
N THR A 537 -32.35 2.39 -20.34
CA THR A 537 -32.11 1.03 -20.85
C THR A 537 -30.68 0.86 -21.39
N PHE A 538 -30.05 1.93 -21.87
CA PHE A 538 -28.67 1.88 -22.38
C PHE A 538 -27.65 1.62 -21.25
N ASP A 539 -27.77 2.33 -20.14
CA ASP A 539 -26.90 2.17 -18.96
C ASP A 539 -27.13 0.80 -18.30
N GLN A 540 -28.39 0.37 -18.20
CA GLN A 540 -28.74 -0.98 -17.72
C GLN A 540 -28.10 -2.08 -18.59
N ASN A 541 -28.12 -1.93 -19.92
CA ASN A 541 -27.47 -2.88 -20.84
C ASN A 541 -25.94 -2.91 -20.68
N ILE A 542 -25.29 -1.79 -20.34
CA ILE A 542 -23.85 -1.75 -20.02
C ILE A 542 -23.56 -2.57 -18.75
N ILE A 543 -24.32 -2.32 -17.69
CA ILE A 543 -24.16 -3.01 -16.40
C ILE A 543 -24.41 -4.52 -16.55
N GLU A 544 -25.45 -4.92 -17.27
CA GLU A 544 -25.78 -6.33 -17.56
C GLU A 544 -24.65 -7.03 -18.34
N ARG A 545 -24.16 -6.37 -19.40
CA ARG A 545 -23.03 -6.87 -20.23
C ARG A 545 -21.80 -7.13 -19.38
N ASP A 546 -21.44 -6.22 -18.49
CA ASP A 546 -20.21 -6.32 -17.71
C ASP A 546 -20.32 -7.32 -16.55
N TYR A 547 -21.48 -7.42 -15.91
CA TYR A 547 -21.82 -8.46 -14.94
C TYR A 547 -21.73 -9.88 -15.57
N GLU A 548 -22.33 -10.08 -16.74
CA GLU A 548 -22.26 -11.37 -17.46
C GLU A 548 -20.85 -11.64 -18.02
N ALA A 549 -20.07 -10.61 -18.36
CA ALA A 549 -18.67 -10.78 -18.77
C ALA A 549 -17.78 -11.31 -17.62
N VAL A 550 -17.93 -10.79 -16.39
CA VAL A 550 -17.23 -11.30 -15.20
C VAL A 550 -17.63 -12.76 -14.93
N LYS A 551 -18.93 -13.05 -14.93
CA LYS A 551 -19.48 -14.40 -14.76
C LYS A 551 -18.93 -15.39 -15.82
N THR A 552 -18.89 -14.99 -17.09
CA THR A 552 -18.31 -15.78 -18.19
C THR A 552 -16.83 -16.10 -17.95
N ILE A 553 -16.05 -15.18 -17.37
CA ILE A 553 -14.63 -15.43 -17.05
C ILE A 553 -14.52 -16.44 -15.90
N ILE A 554 -15.33 -16.31 -14.84
CA ILE A 554 -15.37 -17.25 -13.72
C ILE A 554 -15.70 -18.67 -14.20
N GLU A 555 -16.71 -18.83 -15.05
CA GLU A 555 -17.10 -20.13 -15.62
C GLU A 555 -15.98 -20.75 -16.46
N LYS A 556 -15.34 -19.97 -17.35
CA LYS A 556 -14.19 -20.42 -18.16
C LYS A 556 -13.00 -20.82 -17.29
N LYS A 557 -12.67 -20.02 -16.26
CA LYS A 557 -11.60 -20.32 -15.29
C LYS A 557 -11.87 -21.61 -14.53
N LYS A 558 -13.11 -21.81 -14.09
CA LYS A 558 -13.53 -23.02 -13.37
C LYS A 558 -13.41 -24.27 -14.24
N ALA A 559 -13.73 -24.18 -15.54
CA ALA A 559 -13.52 -25.27 -16.49
C ALA A 559 -12.02 -25.55 -16.71
N GLN A 560 -11.23 -24.53 -17.07
CA GLN A 560 -9.78 -24.63 -17.34
C GLN A 560 -8.93 -25.16 -16.18
N LEU A 561 -9.44 -25.08 -14.94
CA LEU A 561 -8.77 -25.56 -13.73
C LEU A 561 -9.42 -26.84 -13.18
N SER A 562 -10.31 -27.47 -13.96
CA SER A 562 -10.92 -28.78 -13.68
C SER A 562 -10.57 -29.87 -14.70
N GLU A 563 -9.84 -29.49 -15.76
CA GLU A 563 -9.22 -30.37 -16.77
C GLU A 563 -7.76 -30.69 -16.42
#